data_AF-A0A954JPW2-F1
#
_entry.id   AF-A0A954JPW2-F1
#
_cell.length_a   1.000
_cell.length_b   1.000
_cell.length_c   1.000
_cell.angle_alpha   90.00
_cell.angle_beta   90.00
_cell.angle_gamma   90.00
#
_symmetry.space_group_name_H-M   'P 1'
#
loop_
_entity.id
_entity.type
_entity.pdbx_description
1 polymer ?
#
loop_
_entity_poly.entity_id
_entity_poly.type
_entity_poly.pdbx_seq_one_letter_code
_entity_poly.pdbx_strand_id
1 'polypeptide(L)'
;SHGDRMDLRTHVRDCEECREEFEGSMGTLAAMGHERRIHREIKEKAIRRFELKRCREEAQAPPKALSRGRLRTLLYPAFFAVLMLAIAGRLPFGGGPRVMAQGPGVFVRGHELAEDAGEARIKVGETLHTAPDGHALIRVGKTIWRLRGLSAARLEGVKVPTVRLAEGHLEFHGAGKCLTQFGMVLGEQDSLVELRADTEGLDVEVIQGQARFLTADGEVLLEAGSPWHVDPTGKWSRGAAQDAP
;
A
#
# COMPACT_ATOMS: atom_id res chain seq x y z
N SER A 1 -37.19 -2.16 56.70
CA SER A 1 -35.99 -1.49 57.25
C SER A 1 -35.37 -0.64 56.16
N HIS A 2 -35.89 0.57 55.98
CA HIS A 2 -35.26 1.60 55.14
C HIS A 2 -34.18 2.25 55.99
N GLY A 3 -32.92 1.92 55.71
CA GLY A 3 -31.77 2.51 56.36
C GLY A 3 -31.55 3.93 55.85
N ASP A 4 -31.49 4.86 56.79
CA ASP A 4 -31.16 6.28 56.64
C ASP A 4 -29.93 6.49 55.74
N ARG A 5 -30.16 6.92 54.50
CA ARG A 5 -29.19 7.73 53.77
C ARG A 5 -29.34 9.17 54.27
N MET A 6 -28.70 9.47 55.38
CA MET A 6 -28.57 10.85 55.85
C MET A 6 -27.76 11.63 54.81
N ASP A 7 -28.32 12.73 54.30
CA ASP A 7 -27.67 13.58 53.31
C ASP A 7 -26.41 14.20 53.93
N LEU A 8 -25.27 14.01 53.27
CA LEU A 8 -23.95 14.45 53.73
C LEU A 8 -23.95 15.96 54.04
N ARG A 9 -24.74 16.74 53.28
CA ARG A 9 -24.91 18.18 53.50
C ARG A 9 -25.57 18.50 54.82
N THR A 10 -26.56 17.70 55.23
CA THR A 10 -27.28 17.87 56.48
C THR A 10 -26.38 17.48 57.65
N HIS A 11 -25.60 16.41 57.51
CA HIS A 11 -24.65 15.98 58.55
C HIS A 11 -23.53 17.01 58.80
N VAL A 12 -22.90 17.55 57.75
CA VAL A 12 -21.86 18.60 57.88
C VAL A 12 -22.43 19.89 58.49
N ARG A 13 -23.72 20.18 58.30
CA ARG A 13 -24.36 21.36 58.90
C ARG A 13 -24.59 21.20 60.40
N ASP A 14 -24.96 19.99 60.82
CA ASP A 14 -25.43 19.74 62.18
C ASP A 14 -24.32 19.21 63.12
N CYS A 15 -23.17 18.76 62.58
CA CYS A 15 -21.99 18.34 63.34
C CYS A 15 -20.86 19.38 63.25
N GLU A 16 -20.49 19.98 64.38
CA GLU A 16 -19.50 21.06 64.46
C GLU A 16 -18.09 20.60 64.05
N GLU A 17 -17.69 19.40 64.46
CA GLU A 17 -16.38 18.81 64.12
C GLU A 17 -16.25 18.56 62.60
N CYS A 18 -17.31 18.03 61.97
CA CYS A 18 -17.34 17.83 60.51
C CYS A 18 -17.38 19.16 59.74
N ARG A 19 -17.96 20.21 60.31
CA ARG A 19 -17.99 21.55 59.71
C ARG A 19 -16.59 22.18 59.70
N GLU A 20 -15.86 22.10 60.81
CA GLU A 20 -14.51 22.65 60.91
C GLU A 20 -13.54 21.94 59.95
N GLU A 21 -13.62 20.62 59.83
CA GLU A 21 -12.77 19.86 58.92
C GLU A 21 -13.09 20.15 57.43
N PHE A 22 -14.38 20.34 57.11
CA PHE A 22 -14.83 20.75 55.79
C PHE A 22 -14.38 22.18 55.44
N GLU A 23 -14.48 23.12 56.38
CA GLU A 23 -14.03 24.50 56.20
C GLU A 23 -12.50 24.58 56.05
N GLY A 24 -11.73 23.81 56.82
CA GLY A 24 -10.28 23.69 56.67
C GLY A 24 -9.86 23.11 55.31
N SER A 25 -10.57 22.07 54.85
CA SER A 25 -10.36 21.46 53.54
C SER A 25 -10.73 22.40 52.37
N MET A 26 -11.79 23.18 52.52
CA MET A 26 -12.19 24.19 51.53
C MET A 26 -11.23 25.38 51.49
N GLY A 27 -10.70 25.80 52.65
CA GLY A 27 -9.68 26.85 52.73
C GLY A 27 -8.39 26.48 52.02
N THR A 28 -7.92 25.23 52.19
CA THR A 28 -6.72 24.72 51.50
C THR A 28 -6.94 24.53 49.99
N LEU A 29 -8.13 24.08 49.57
CA LEU A 29 -8.50 24.03 48.15
C LEU A 29 -8.58 25.42 47.50
N ALA A 30 -9.10 26.42 48.22
CA ALA A 30 -9.14 27.80 47.76
C ALA A 30 -7.72 28.39 47.63
N ALA A 31 -6.84 28.13 48.60
CA ALA A 31 -5.43 28.56 48.55
C ALA A 31 -4.67 27.91 47.37
N MET A 32 -4.82 26.60 47.17
CA MET A 32 -4.23 25.89 46.01
C MET A 32 -4.78 26.40 44.67
N GLY A 33 -6.07 26.77 44.62
CA GLY A 33 -6.68 27.41 43.45
C GLY A 33 -6.07 28.78 43.14
N HIS A 34 -5.82 29.59 44.18
CA HIS A 34 -5.22 30.91 44.05
C HIS A 34 -3.75 30.84 43.58
N GLU A 35 -2.95 29.95 44.17
CA GLU A 35 -1.56 29.74 43.75
C GLU A 35 -1.46 29.25 42.31
N ARG A 36 -2.34 28.33 41.88
CA ARG A 36 -2.38 27.86 40.48
C ARG A 36 -2.69 28.99 39.51
N ARG A 37 -3.54 29.94 39.89
CA ARG A 37 -3.88 31.12 39.07
C ARG A 37 -2.69 32.06 38.93
N ILE A 38 -2.03 32.39 40.04
CA ILE A 38 -0.81 33.22 40.04
C ILE A 38 0.28 32.56 39.19
N HIS A 39 0.48 31.25 39.33
CA HIS A 39 1.53 30.54 38.60
C HIS A 39 1.26 30.49 37.08
N ARG A 40 -0.01 30.45 36.66
CA ARG A 40 -0.39 30.59 35.24
C ARG A 40 -0.09 31.99 34.71
N GLU A 41 -0.48 33.03 35.45
CA GLU A 41 -0.22 34.41 35.03
C GLU A 41 1.28 34.73 34.93
N ILE A 42 2.11 34.18 35.81
CA ILE A 42 3.57 34.32 35.74
C ILE A 42 4.13 33.60 34.51
N LYS A 43 3.65 32.38 34.21
CA LYS A 43 4.07 31.62 33.02
C LYS A 43 3.66 32.33 31.73
N GLU A 44 2.45 32.86 31.65
CA GLU A 44 1.98 33.62 30.49
C GLU A 44 2.79 34.90 30.27
N LYS A 45 3.10 35.65 31.34
CA LYS A 45 3.97 36.83 31.25
C LYS A 45 5.40 36.47 30.81
N ALA A 46 5.92 35.33 31.25
CA ALA A 46 7.24 34.84 30.83
C ALA A 46 7.27 34.45 29.35
N ILE A 47 6.25 33.72 28.87
CA ILE A 47 6.10 33.35 27.45
C ILE A 47 6.00 34.61 26.58
N ARG A 48 5.15 35.57 26.97
CA ARG A 48 4.97 36.82 26.20
C ARG A 48 6.25 37.65 26.12
N ARG A 49 7.07 37.69 27.18
CA ARG A 49 8.40 38.34 27.17
C ARG A 49 9.39 37.60 26.27
N PHE A 50 9.35 36.27 26.25
CA PHE A 50 10.20 35.46 25.39
C PHE A 50 9.85 35.64 23.91
N GLU A 51 8.56 35.64 23.57
CA GLU A 51 8.07 35.92 22.21
C GLU A 51 8.42 37.35 21.76
N LEU A 52 8.26 38.35 22.63
CA LEU A 52 8.65 39.73 22.31
C LEU A 52 10.16 39.90 22.10
N LYS A 53 11.00 39.18 22.87
CA LYS A 53 12.45 39.13 22.62
C LYS A 53 12.77 38.47 21.29
N ARG A 54 12.15 37.33 21.00
CA ARG A 54 12.34 36.61 19.73
C ARG A 54 11.93 37.46 18.53
N CYS A 55 10.79 38.15 18.57
CA CYS A 55 10.39 39.06 17.50
C CYS A 55 11.34 40.26 17.35
N ARG A 56 11.94 40.77 18.44
CA ARG A 56 12.96 41.83 18.37
C ARG A 56 14.29 41.34 17.79
N GLU A 57 14.69 40.12 18.11
CA GLU A 57 15.90 39.48 17.55
C GLU A 57 15.71 39.12 16.07
N GLU A 58 14.51 38.67 15.66
CA GLU A 58 14.16 38.44 14.26
C GLU A 58 14.07 39.74 13.45
N ALA A 59 13.67 40.87 14.06
CA ALA A 59 13.63 42.18 13.41
C ALA A 59 15.00 42.88 13.27
N GLN A 60 16.00 42.49 14.07
CA GLN A 60 17.37 43.07 14.02
C GLN A 60 18.38 42.22 13.24
N ALA A 61 18.00 41.03 12.75
CA ALA A 61 18.85 40.27 11.86
C ALA A 61 18.95 41.00 10.51
N PRO A 62 20.14 41.48 10.08
CA PRO A 62 20.27 42.00 8.72
C PRO A 62 19.89 40.88 7.74
N PRO A 63 19.21 41.19 6.61
CA PRO A 63 18.92 40.18 5.61
C PRO A 63 20.26 39.61 5.16
N LYS A 64 20.57 38.39 5.60
CA LYS A 64 21.74 37.65 5.11
C LYS A 64 21.48 37.43 3.63
N ALA A 65 22.07 38.30 2.80
CA ALA A 65 22.15 38.10 1.38
C ALA A 65 22.82 36.74 1.17
N LEU A 66 22.00 35.71 0.96
CA LEU A 66 22.44 34.39 0.54
C LEU A 66 23.14 34.63 -0.79
N SER A 67 24.46 34.71 -0.74
CA SER A 67 25.28 34.84 -1.93
C SER A 67 24.87 33.71 -2.88
N ARG A 68 24.64 34.05 -4.16
CA ARG A 68 24.18 33.12 -5.20
C ARG A 68 24.99 31.80 -5.25
N GLY A 69 26.21 31.80 -4.72
CA GLY A 69 27.06 30.60 -4.56
C GLY A 69 26.57 29.60 -3.51
N ARG A 70 26.12 30.03 -2.32
CA ARG A 70 25.71 29.09 -1.25
C ARG A 70 24.40 28.37 -1.56
N LEU A 71 23.47 29.03 -2.26
CA LEU A 71 22.22 28.40 -2.71
C LEU A 71 22.50 27.29 -3.73
N ARG A 72 23.43 27.50 -4.67
CA ARG A 72 23.89 26.46 -5.59
C ARG A 72 24.52 25.27 -4.84
N THR A 73 25.33 25.54 -3.82
CA THR A 73 26.02 24.48 -3.06
C THR A 73 25.06 23.55 -2.32
N LEU A 74 23.87 24.03 -1.94
CA LEU A 74 22.82 23.21 -1.32
C LEU A 74 21.89 22.56 -2.36
N LEU A 75 21.58 23.26 -3.46
CA LEU A 75 20.67 22.76 -4.49
C LEU A 75 21.28 21.64 -5.33
N TYR A 76 22.59 21.69 -5.66
CA TYR A 76 23.23 20.64 -6.44
C TYR A 76 23.19 19.25 -5.78
N PRO A 77 23.60 19.06 -4.52
CA PRO A 77 23.54 17.74 -3.89
C PRO A 77 22.10 17.26 -3.69
N ALA A 78 21.14 18.15 -3.40
CA ALA A 78 19.72 17.78 -3.33
C ALA A 78 19.17 17.36 -4.70
N PHE A 79 19.48 18.12 -5.76
CA PHE A 79 19.11 17.79 -7.13
C PHE A 79 19.76 16.49 -7.60
N PHE A 80 21.05 16.27 -7.30
CA PHE A 80 21.77 15.05 -7.67
C PHE A 80 21.27 13.84 -6.87
N ALA A 81 20.91 14.01 -5.59
CA ALA A 81 20.30 12.96 -4.80
C ALA A 81 18.93 12.57 -5.37
N VAL A 82 18.09 13.54 -5.72
CA VAL A 82 16.80 13.31 -6.39
C VAL A 82 17.02 12.65 -7.75
N LEU A 83 17.94 13.16 -8.58
CA LEU A 83 18.25 12.57 -9.89
C LEU A 83 18.78 11.14 -9.76
N MET A 84 19.66 10.86 -8.80
CA MET A 84 20.16 9.50 -8.51
C MET A 84 19.04 8.59 -7.99
N LEU A 85 18.14 9.09 -7.14
CA LEU A 85 16.93 8.36 -6.73
C LEU A 85 15.99 8.10 -7.93
N ALA A 86 15.92 9.02 -8.90
CA ALA A 86 15.17 8.86 -10.14
C ALA A 86 15.76 7.75 -11.02
N ILE A 87 17.07 7.83 -11.28
CA ILE A 87 17.82 6.89 -12.11
C ILE A 87 17.85 5.49 -11.46
N ALA A 88 17.98 5.42 -10.13
CA ALA A 88 17.91 4.18 -9.37
C ALA A 88 16.49 3.62 -9.22
N GLY A 89 15.47 4.22 -9.84
CA GLY A 89 14.09 3.76 -9.82
C GLY A 89 13.43 3.80 -8.44
N ARG A 90 13.96 4.60 -7.50
CA ARG A 90 13.49 4.70 -6.10
C ARG A 90 12.64 5.95 -5.83
N LEU A 91 12.44 6.82 -6.81
CA LEU A 91 11.50 7.92 -6.67
C LEU A 91 10.04 7.46 -6.80
N PRO A 92 9.12 7.92 -5.94
CA PRO A 92 7.69 7.64 -6.02
C PRO A 92 6.97 8.49 -7.10
N PHE A 93 7.66 8.88 -8.18
CA PHE A 93 7.02 9.58 -9.30
C PHE A 93 6.29 8.55 -10.19
N GLY A 94 5.03 8.26 -9.85
CA GLY A 94 3.97 7.92 -10.81
C GLY A 94 3.97 6.53 -11.47
N GLY A 95 4.90 5.62 -11.16
CA GLY A 95 5.01 4.30 -11.80
C GLY A 95 4.35 3.13 -11.06
N GLY A 96 3.23 3.35 -10.37
CA GLY A 96 2.48 2.24 -9.74
C GLY A 96 1.95 1.24 -10.79
N PRO A 97 1.63 0.00 -10.40
CA PRO A 97 1.06 -0.98 -11.32
C PRO A 97 -0.25 -0.43 -11.91
N ARG A 98 -0.41 -0.58 -13.22
CA ARG A 98 -1.53 0.00 -13.97
C ARG A 98 -2.32 -1.11 -14.63
N VAL A 99 -3.63 -0.93 -14.70
CA VAL A 99 -4.55 -1.80 -15.43
C VAL A 99 -5.27 -0.96 -16.47
N MET A 100 -5.36 -1.48 -17.67
CA MET A 100 -6.11 -0.91 -18.78
C MET A 100 -7.10 -1.96 -19.26
N ALA A 101 -8.37 -1.57 -19.40
CA ALA A 101 -9.36 -2.40 -20.07
C ALA A 101 -9.15 -2.32 -21.59
N GLN A 102 -9.29 -3.44 -22.29
CA GLN A 102 -9.21 -3.55 -23.75
C GLN A 102 -10.49 -4.21 -24.28
N GLY A 103 -11.63 -3.74 -23.77
CA GLY A 103 -12.95 -4.31 -24.03
C GLY A 103 -13.87 -4.14 -22.82
N PRO A 104 -15.17 -4.45 -22.98
CA PRO A 104 -16.14 -4.37 -21.89
C PRO A 104 -15.90 -5.43 -20.80
N GLY A 105 -16.43 -5.20 -19.59
CA GLY A 105 -16.50 -6.23 -18.56
C GLY A 105 -15.18 -6.52 -17.83
N VAL A 106 -14.34 -5.51 -17.60
CA VAL A 106 -13.18 -5.61 -16.71
C VAL A 106 -13.55 -5.03 -15.36
N PHE A 107 -13.39 -5.80 -14.27
CA PHE A 107 -13.78 -5.39 -12.93
C PHE A 107 -12.57 -5.38 -11.99
N VAL A 108 -12.27 -4.22 -11.39
CA VAL A 108 -11.31 -4.10 -10.29
C VAL A 108 -12.09 -3.88 -9.00
N ARG A 109 -11.92 -4.76 -8.01
CA ARG A 109 -12.63 -4.67 -6.71
C ARG A 109 -14.16 -4.59 -6.84
N GLY A 110 -14.71 -5.24 -7.86
CA GLY A 110 -16.14 -5.21 -8.15
C GLY A 110 -16.64 -3.92 -8.82
N HIS A 111 -15.75 -2.96 -9.13
CA HIS A 111 -16.08 -1.80 -9.95
C HIS A 111 -15.65 -2.05 -11.40
N GLU A 112 -16.57 -1.85 -12.33
CA GLU A 112 -16.26 -1.92 -13.75
C GLU A 112 -15.33 -0.78 -14.15
N LEU A 113 -14.27 -1.15 -14.86
CA LEU A 113 -13.34 -0.23 -15.51
C LEU A 113 -13.96 0.15 -16.85
N ALA A 114 -14.34 1.41 -17.00
CA ALA A 114 -14.81 1.91 -18.29
C ALA A 114 -13.71 1.77 -19.34
N GLU A 115 -14.10 1.29 -20.52
CA GLU A 115 -13.21 1.01 -21.66
C GLU A 115 -12.37 2.23 -22.07
N ASP A 116 -12.97 3.43 -21.99
CA ASP A 116 -12.33 4.70 -22.35
C ASP A 116 -11.61 5.41 -21.19
N ALA A 117 -11.58 4.82 -19.98
CA ALA A 117 -10.94 5.46 -18.83
C ALA A 117 -9.40 5.50 -18.92
N GLY A 118 -8.81 4.86 -19.95
CA GLY A 118 -7.38 4.73 -20.12
C GLY A 118 -6.77 3.77 -19.09
N GLU A 119 -5.96 4.27 -18.17
CA GLU A 119 -5.23 3.46 -17.19
C GLU A 119 -5.72 3.73 -15.76
N ALA A 120 -6.23 2.70 -15.08
CA ALA A 120 -6.49 2.73 -13.65
C ALA A 120 -5.28 2.23 -12.85
N ARG A 121 -5.10 2.75 -11.64
CA ARG A 121 -4.11 2.23 -10.70
C ARG A 121 -4.71 1.05 -9.94
N ILE A 122 -3.99 -0.06 -9.93
CA ILE A 122 -4.29 -1.20 -9.07
C ILE A 122 -3.35 -1.19 -7.86
N LYS A 123 -3.77 -1.75 -6.73
CA LYS A 123 -2.90 -1.96 -5.56
C LYS A 123 -2.57 -3.44 -5.41
N VAL A 124 -1.43 -3.70 -4.77
CA VAL A 124 -1.11 -5.06 -4.32
C VAL A 124 -2.22 -5.56 -3.39
N GLY A 125 -2.68 -6.78 -3.62
CA GLY A 125 -3.79 -7.41 -2.93
C GLY A 125 -5.15 -7.25 -3.63
N GLU A 126 -5.26 -6.39 -4.65
CA GLU A 126 -6.52 -6.21 -5.38
C GLU A 126 -6.72 -7.31 -6.44
N THR A 127 -7.96 -7.76 -6.55
CA THR A 127 -8.40 -8.75 -7.53
C THR A 127 -9.00 -8.07 -8.75
N LEU A 128 -8.64 -8.60 -9.91
CA LEU A 128 -9.15 -8.29 -11.23
C LEU A 128 -9.99 -9.46 -11.73
N HIS A 129 -11.17 -9.15 -12.24
CA HIS A 129 -12.02 -10.10 -12.95
C HIS A 129 -12.27 -9.59 -14.36
N THR A 130 -12.30 -10.50 -15.33
CA THR A 130 -12.68 -10.21 -16.71
C THR A 130 -13.89 -11.06 -17.09
N ALA A 131 -14.83 -10.47 -17.81
CA ALA A 131 -15.98 -11.15 -18.39
C ALA A 131 -15.56 -12.02 -19.60
N PRO A 132 -16.44 -12.88 -20.15
CA PRO A 132 -16.12 -13.75 -21.29
C PRO A 132 -15.55 -13.05 -22.53
N ASP A 133 -15.95 -11.80 -22.79
CA ASP A 133 -15.43 -10.98 -23.89
C ASP A 133 -14.45 -9.89 -23.39
N GLY A 134 -14.11 -9.92 -22.11
CA GLY A 134 -13.28 -8.94 -21.45
C GLY A 134 -11.80 -9.22 -21.65
N HIS A 135 -11.06 -8.15 -21.91
CA HIS A 135 -9.60 -8.18 -21.99
C HIS A 135 -9.01 -7.11 -21.09
N ALA A 136 -8.01 -7.47 -20.30
CA ALA A 136 -7.34 -6.52 -19.43
C ALA A 136 -5.82 -6.62 -19.57
N LEU A 137 -5.17 -5.46 -19.62
CA LEU A 137 -3.72 -5.34 -19.67
C LEU A 137 -3.21 -4.78 -18.34
N ILE A 138 -2.43 -5.55 -17.60
CA ILE A 138 -1.77 -5.13 -16.37
C ILE A 138 -0.30 -4.85 -16.69
N ARG A 139 0.17 -3.63 -16.44
CA ARG A 139 1.57 -3.24 -16.60
C ARG A 139 2.22 -3.05 -15.23
N VAL A 140 3.29 -3.80 -14.97
CA VAL A 140 4.08 -3.71 -13.73
C VAL A 140 5.56 -3.60 -14.10
N GLY A 141 6.10 -2.37 -14.07
CA GLY A 141 7.45 -2.12 -14.56
C GLY A 141 7.58 -2.40 -16.06
N LYS A 142 8.45 -3.35 -16.42
CA LYS A 142 8.64 -3.81 -17.82
C LYS A 142 7.77 -5.02 -18.18
N THR A 143 7.17 -5.67 -17.19
CA THR A 143 6.39 -6.89 -17.37
C THR A 143 4.95 -6.51 -17.71
N ILE A 144 4.41 -7.15 -18.74
CA ILE A 144 3.03 -6.95 -19.20
C ILE A 144 2.28 -8.25 -18.99
N TRP A 145 1.12 -8.18 -18.36
CA TRP A 145 0.20 -9.30 -18.19
C TRP A 145 -1.08 -8.97 -18.97
N ARG A 146 -1.61 -9.95 -19.69
CA ARG A 146 -2.87 -9.85 -20.44
C ARG A 146 -3.81 -10.93 -19.93
N LEU A 147 -4.96 -10.50 -19.41
CA LEU A 147 -6.06 -11.40 -19.04
C LEU A 147 -7.08 -11.40 -20.17
N ARG A 148 -7.56 -12.58 -20.52
CA ARG A 148 -8.51 -12.78 -21.63
C ARG A 148 -9.70 -13.61 -21.19
N GLY A 149 -10.87 -13.25 -21.69
CA GLY A 149 -12.11 -13.95 -21.41
C GLY A 149 -12.41 -14.06 -19.92
N LEU A 150 -13.17 -15.08 -19.52
CA LEU A 150 -13.56 -15.26 -18.12
C LEU A 150 -12.33 -15.61 -17.27
N SER A 151 -11.76 -14.62 -16.59
CA SER A 151 -10.54 -14.80 -15.79
C SER A 151 -10.60 -14.07 -14.45
N ALA A 152 -9.89 -14.62 -13.47
CA ALA A 152 -9.75 -14.05 -12.13
C ALA A 152 -8.27 -14.04 -11.72
N ALA A 153 -7.72 -12.86 -11.49
CA ALA A 153 -6.32 -12.69 -11.11
C ALA A 153 -6.12 -11.65 -10.01
N ARG A 154 -5.09 -11.81 -9.20
CA ARG A 154 -4.76 -10.90 -8.10
C ARG A 154 -3.31 -10.45 -8.20
N LEU A 155 -3.06 -9.16 -8.05
CA LEU A 155 -1.70 -8.64 -8.00
C LEU A 155 -1.08 -8.87 -6.61
N GLU A 156 -0.04 -9.67 -6.49
CA GLU A 156 0.59 -10.02 -5.21
C GLU A 156 1.91 -9.27 -4.96
N GLY A 157 2.58 -8.79 -6.01
CA GLY A 157 3.89 -8.16 -5.87
C GLY A 157 4.29 -7.26 -7.05
N VAL A 158 5.03 -6.18 -6.73
CA VAL A 158 5.50 -5.19 -7.72
C VAL A 158 7.02 -5.15 -7.89
N LYS A 159 7.79 -5.44 -6.82
CA LYS A 159 9.26 -5.48 -6.89
C LYS A 159 9.74 -6.62 -7.78
N VAL A 160 9.09 -7.76 -7.63
CA VAL A 160 9.11 -8.86 -8.58
C VAL A 160 7.66 -8.97 -9.05
N PRO A 161 7.33 -8.58 -10.29
CA PRO A 161 5.95 -8.62 -10.81
C PRO A 161 5.35 -10.00 -10.56
N THR A 162 4.38 -10.07 -9.66
CA THR A 162 3.77 -11.33 -9.23
C THR A 162 2.26 -11.21 -9.33
N VAL A 163 1.67 -12.06 -10.16
CA VAL A 163 0.22 -12.18 -10.34
C VAL A 163 -0.20 -13.58 -9.91
N ARG A 164 -1.25 -13.68 -9.11
CA ARG A 164 -1.91 -14.95 -8.82
C ARG A 164 -3.08 -15.14 -9.77
N LEU A 165 -3.04 -16.18 -10.60
CA LEU A 165 -4.15 -16.62 -11.44
C LEU A 165 -4.97 -17.65 -10.66
N ALA A 166 -6.25 -17.36 -10.43
CA ALA A 166 -7.18 -18.30 -9.83
C ALA A 166 -7.83 -19.18 -10.90
N GLU A 167 -8.29 -18.57 -12.00
CA GLU A 167 -8.99 -19.23 -13.10
C GLU A 167 -8.89 -18.35 -14.36
N GLY A 168 -8.98 -18.99 -15.52
CA GLY A 168 -9.06 -18.36 -16.83
C GLY A 168 -7.73 -18.33 -17.58
N HIS A 169 -7.60 -17.36 -18.47
CA HIS A 169 -6.48 -17.23 -19.40
C HIS A 169 -5.65 -15.98 -19.07
N LEU A 170 -4.37 -16.21 -18.77
CA LEU A 170 -3.36 -15.20 -18.56
C LEU A 170 -2.16 -15.40 -19.50
N GLU A 171 -1.81 -14.36 -20.25
CA GLU A 171 -0.56 -14.29 -20.99
C GLU A 171 0.36 -13.28 -20.30
N PHE A 172 1.66 -13.54 -20.21
CA PHE A 172 2.59 -12.52 -19.72
C PHE A 172 3.90 -12.48 -20.48
N HIS A 173 4.42 -11.26 -20.60
CA HIS A 173 5.63 -10.93 -21.31
C HIS A 173 6.66 -10.32 -20.35
N GLY A 174 7.82 -10.98 -20.28
CA GLY A 174 9.00 -10.57 -19.54
C GLY A 174 9.12 -11.19 -18.15
N ALA A 175 10.12 -10.72 -17.39
CA ALA A 175 10.45 -11.32 -16.11
C ALA A 175 9.32 -11.15 -15.08
N GLY A 176 8.70 -12.26 -14.69
CA GLY A 176 7.50 -12.26 -13.87
C GLY A 176 7.24 -13.60 -13.20
N LYS A 177 6.38 -13.57 -12.18
CA LYS A 177 5.92 -14.74 -11.46
C LYS A 177 4.41 -14.88 -11.57
N CYS A 178 3.93 -15.98 -12.12
CA CYS A 178 2.53 -16.36 -12.00
C CYS A 178 2.37 -17.40 -10.91
N LEU A 179 1.51 -17.15 -9.93
CA LEU A 179 1.12 -18.12 -8.92
C LEU A 179 -0.22 -18.72 -9.30
N THR A 180 -0.34 -20.03 -9.25
CA THR A 180 -1.60 -20.76 -9.46
C THR A 180 -1.87 -21.66 -8.27
N GLN A 181 -2.99 -22.37 -8.26
CA GLN A 181 -3.23 -23.43 -7.28
C GLN A 181 -2.33 -24.66 -7.49
N PHE A 182 -1.80 -24.84 -8.70
CA PHE A 182 -1.01 -26.01 -9.10
C PHE A 182 0.51 -25.78 -8.95
N GLY A 183 0.96 -24.53 -8.87
CA GLY A 183 2.37 -24.20 -8.76
C GLY A 183 2.69 -22.75 -9.13
N MET A 184 3.97 -22.50 -9.39
CA MET A 184 4.48 -21.18 -9.76
C MET A 184 5.21 -21.25 -11.10
N VAL A 185 4.84 -20.35 -12.00
CA VAL A 185 5.50 -20.18 -13.31
C VAL A 185 6.39 -18.93 -13.23
N LEU A 186 7.67 -19.09 -13.52
CA LEU A 186 8.66 -18.02 -13.58
C LEU A 186 9.04 -17.77 -15.02
N GLY A 187 8.69 -16.61 -15.56
CA GLY A 187 9.19 -16.18 -16.86
C GLY A 187 10.52 -15.43 -16.73
N GLU A 188 11.40 -15.60 -17.72
CA GLU A 188 12.63 -14.83 -17.89
C GLU A 188 12.39 -13.50 -18.64
N GLN A 189 13.41 -12.65 -18.77
CA GLN A 189 13.27 -11.26 -19.24
C GLN A 189 12.62 -11.10 -20.63
N ASP A 190 12.81 -12.07 -21.52
CA ASP A 190 12.30 -12.05 -22.89
C ASP A 190 11.31 -13.20 -23.15
N SER A 191 10.72 -13.73 -22.07
CA SER A 191 9.75 -14.83 -22.16
C SER A 191 8.35 -14.32 -22.48
N LEU A 192 7.66 -15.02 -23.37
CA LEU A 192 6.23 -14.88 -23.59
C LEU A 192 5.58 -16.20 -23.20
N VAL A 193 4.75 -16.18 -22.17
CA VAL A 193 4.16 -17.39 -21.58
C VAL A 193 2.65 -17.23 -21.54
N GLU A 194 1.96 -18.25 -22.04
CA GLU A 194 0.52 -18.40 -22.00
C GLU A 194 0.14 -19.42 -20.93
N LEU A 195 -0.87 -19.09 -20.13
CA LEU A 195 -1.37 -19.89 -19.03
C LEU A 195 -2.89 -19.96 -19.12
N ARG A 196 -3.42 -21.17 -19.01
CA ARG A 196 -4.85 -21.42 -18.87
C ARG A 196 -5.08 -22.29 -17.66
N ALA A 197 -5.78 -21.76 -16.67
CA ALA A 197 -6.10 -22.45 -15.43
C ALA A 197 -7.61 -22.67 -15.34
N ASP A 198 -8.03 -23.91 -15.10
CA ASP A 198 -9.42 -24.25 -14.86
C ASP A 198 -9.53 -25.39 -13.84
N THR A 199 -10.70 -26.05 -13.80
CA THR A 199 -10.95 -27.19 -12.91
C THR A 199 -10.24 -28.48 -13.36
N GLU A 200 -9.89 -28.59 -14.64
CA GLU A 200 -9.23 -29.76 -15.23
C GLU A 200 -7.72 -29.66 -15.07
N GLY A 201 -7.14 -28.47 -14.92
CA GLY A 201 -5.73 -28.33 -14.62
C GLY A 201 -5.16 -26.96 -14.94
N LEU A 202 -3.86 -26.97 -15.23
CA LEU A 202 -3.11 -25.83 -15.73
C LEU A 202 -2.41 -26.22 -17.03
N ASP A 203 -2.81 -25.57 -18.12
CA ASP A 203 -2.03 -25.56 -19.35
C ASP A 203 -1.01 -24.42 -19.30
N VAL A 204 0.23 -24.73 -19.64
CA VAL A 204 1.33 -23.78 -19.74
C VAL A 204 1.99 -23.95 -21.10
N GLU A 205 2.03 -22.87 -21.88
CA GLU A 205 2.77 -22.82 -23.14
C GLU A 205 3.75 -21.67 -23.13
N VAL A 206 5.01 -21.96 -23.45
CA VAL A 206 6.01 -20.92 -23.68
C VAL A 206 6.01 -20.63 -25.17
N ILE A 207 5.60 -19.43 -25.57
CA ILE A 207 5.59 -19.00 -26.97
C ILE A 207 6.98 -18.50 -27.37
N GLN A 208 7.65 -17.78 -26.47
CA GLN A 208 8.99 -17.22 -26.69
C GLN A 208 9.85 -17.34 -25.44
N GLY A 209 11.15 -17.56 -25.61
CA GLY A 209 12.12 -17.60 -24.53
C GLY A 209 12.04 -18.88 -23.71
N GLN A 210 12.17 -18.77 -22.39
CA GLN A 210 12.12 -19.87 -21.45
C GLN A 210 11.34 -19.47 -20.20
N ALA A 211 10.70 -20.46 -19.60
CA ALA A 211 10.07 -20.32 -18.29
C ALA A 211 10.44 -21.51 -17.40
N ARG A 212 10.33 -21.33 -16.09
CA ARG A 212 10.49 -22.44 -15.12
C ARG A 212 9.18 -22.63 -14.40
N PHE A 213 8.73 -23.87 -14.32
CA PHE A 213 7.60 -24.24 -13.51
C PHE A 213 8.07 -24.91 -12.23
N LEU A 214 7.60 -24.42 -11.10
CA LEU A 214 7.97 -24.84 -9.75
C LEU A 214 6.75 -25.39 -9.04
N THR A 215 6.84 -26.65 -8.61
CA THR A 215 5.83 -27.34 -7.80
C THR A 215 6.45 -27.82 -6.49
N ALA A 216 5.65 -28.53 -5.68
CA ALA A 216 6.18 -29.23 -4.50
C ALA A 216 7.15 -30.37 -4.87
N ASP A 217 6.96 -30.97 -6.05
CA ASP A 217 7.70 -32.16 -6.49
C ASP A 217 8.99 -31.83 -7.25
N GLY A 218 9.16 -30.58 -7.71
CA GLY A 218 10.40 -30.14 -8.33
C GLY A 218 10.29 -28.90 -9.22
N GLU A 219 11.35 -28.68 -10.00
CA GLU A 219 11.45 -27.62 -11.00
C GLU A 219 11.54 -28.25 -12.39
N VAL A 220 10.78 -27.73 -13.35
CA VAL A 220 10.83 -28.12 -14.76
C VAL A 220 11.13 -26.88 -15.60
N LEU A 221 12.11 -27.00 -16.51
CA LEU A 221 12.38 -26.00 -17.52
C LEU A 221 11.40 -26.17 -18.68
N LEU A 222 10.68 -25.10 -18.99
CA LEU A 222 9.75 -25.01 -20.10
C LEU A 222 10.41 -24.23 -21.23
N GLU A 223 10.62 -24.90 -22.37
CA GLU A 223 11.17 -24.32 -23.58
C GLU A 223 10.04 -23.89 -24.53
N ALA A 224 10.36 -22.93 -25.40
CA ALA A 224 9.40 -22.43 -26.38
C ALA A 224 8.84 -23.54 -27.28
N GLY A 225 7.55 -23.48 -27.58
CA GLY A 225 6.84 -24.41 -28.47
C GLY A 225 6.51 -25.78 -27.84
N SER A 226 6.73 -25.95 -26.53
CA SER A 226 6.34 -27.16 -25.81
C SER A 226 5.16 -26.86 -24.88
N PRO A 227 3.92 -27.28 -25.21
CA PRO A 227 2.81 -27.17 -24.29
C PRO A 227 2.92 -28.21 -23.17
N TRP A 228 2.61 -27.79 -21.95
CA TRP A 228 2.59 -28.64 -20.77
C TRP A 228 1.23 -28.55 -20.10
N HIS A 229 0.73 -29.68 -19.64
CA HIS A 229 -0.49 -29.77 -18.86
C HIS A 229 -0.16 -30.31 -17.47
N VAL A 230 -0.73 -29.71 -16.44
CA VAL A 230 -0.66 -30.16 -15.05
C VAL A 230 -2.06 -30.49 -14.59
N ASP A 231 -2.31 -31.75 -14.29
CA ASP A 231 -3.61 -32.22 -13.82
C ASP A 231 -3.89 -31.82 -12.36
N PRO A 232 -5.12 -32.02 -11.84
CA PRO A 232 -5.46 -31.63 -10.47
C PRO A 232 -4.77 -32.46 -9.40
N THR A 233 -4.14 -33.58 -9.78
CA THR A 233 -3.31 -34.41 -8.89
C THR A 233 -1.86 -33.94 -8.83
N GLY A 234 -1.49 -32.93 -9.63
CA GLY A 234 -0.14 -32.41 -9.75
C GLY A 234 0.74 -33.18 -10.73
N LYS A 235 0.19 -34.15 -11.47
CA LYS A 235 0.94 -34.86 -12.50
C LYS A 235 1.00 -34.02 -13.77
N TRP A 236 2.20 -33.92 -14.29
CA TRP A 236 2.51 -33.26 -15.56
C TRP A 236 2.59 -34.23 -16.72
N SER A 237 2.06 -33.79 -17.86
CA SER A 237 2.25 -34.40 -19.16
C SER A 237 2.61 -33.32 -20.18
N ARG A 238 3.39 -33.68 -21.20
CA ARG A 238 3.49 -32.82 -22.38
C ARG A 238 2.16 -32.90 -23.11
N GLY A 239 1.56 -31.75 -23.38
CA GLY A 239 0.40 -31.69 -24.25
C GLY A 239 0.79 -32.20 -25.64
N ALA A 240 -0.13 -32.86 -26.34
CA ALA A 240 0.02 -32.97 -27.78
C ALA A 240 0.07 -31.53 -28.33
N ALA A 241 1.05 -31.22 -29.17
CA ALA A 241 1.03 -29.95 -29.90
C ALA A 241 -0.34 -29.84 -30.55
N GLN A 242 -1.16 -28.88 -30.13
CA GLN A 242 -2.43 -28.65 -30.79
C GLN A 242 -2.04 -28.15 -32.18
N ASP A 243 -2.29 -28.98 -33.20
CA ASP A 243 -2.17 -28.59 -34.59
C ASP A 243 -3.01 -27.31 -34.78
N ALA A 244 -2.33 -26.18 -34.95
CA ALA A 244 -2.97 -24.90 -35.21
C ALA A 244 -3.70 -24.96 -36.57
N PRO A 245 -4.92 -24.40 -36.69
CA PRO A 245 -5.58 -24.21 -37.99
C PRO A 245 -4.84 -23.19 -38.87
#